data_AF-A0A075FPQ6-F1
#
_entry.id   AF-A0A075FPQ6-F1
#
_cell.length_a   1.000
_cell.length_b   1.000
_cell.length_c   1.000
_cell.angle_alpha   90.00
_cell.angle_beta   90.00
_cell.angle_gamma   90.00
#
_symmetry.space_group_name_H-M   'P 1'
#
loop_
_entity.id
_entity.type
_entity.pdbx_description
1 polymer ?
#
loop_
_entity_poly.entity_id
_entity_poly.type
_entity_poly.pdbx_seq_one_letter_code
_entity_poly.pdbx_strand_id
1 'polypeptide(L)'
;MDVDEVAKLFSKIPKIAKAIIKATNADAFTIAQNNGKAAKQIIPHVHVHIIPRYNTTGTSWTKRKISTENELDELAQKIKNCLE
;
A
#
# COMPACT_ATOMS: atom_id res chain seq x y z
N MET A 1 9.41 5.18 17.64
CA MET A 1 9.06 6.39 16.87
C MET A 1 8.39 7.35 17.83
N ASP A 2 8.65 8.63 17.65
CA ASP A 2 7.96 9.66 18.43
C ASP A 2 6.46 9.71 18.06
N VAL A 3 5.60 10.13 19.00
CA VAL A 3 4.14 10.17 18.79
C VAL A 3 3.78 11.09 17.62
N ASP A 4 4.46 12.24 17.48
CA ASP A 4 4.19 13.18 16.41
C ASP A 4 4.63 12.63 15.05
N GLU A 5 5.70 11.83 15.01
CA GLU A 5 6.14 11.15 13.79
C GLU A 5 5.13 10.11 13.33
N VAL A 6 4.60 9.32 14.26
CA VAL A 6 3.56 8.32 13.97
C VAL A 6 2.29 9.00 13.46
N ALA A 7 1.85 10.07 14.12
CA ALA A 7 0.69 10.84 13.70
C ALA A 7 0.88 11.44 12.29
N LYS A 8 2.05 12.05 12.03
CA LYS A 8 2.39 12.60 10.71
C LYS A 8 2.38 11.51 9.64
N LEU A 9 2.98 10.34 9.89
CA LEU A 9 3.00 9.22 8.96
C LEU A 9 1.58 8.71 8.65
N PHE A 10 0.81 8.37 9.67
CA PHE A 10 -0.51 7.77 9.48
C PHE A 10 -1.56 8.76 8.96
N SER A 11 -1.42 10.07 9.23
CA SER A 11 -2.30 11.11 8.68
C SER A 11 -2.30 11.16 7.14
N LYS A 12 -1.23 10.68 6.48
CA LYS A 12 -1.13 10.65 5.01
C LYS A 12 -1.84 9.46 4.37
N ILE A 13 -2.04 8.38 5.13
CA ILE A 13 -2.55 7.11 4.62
C ILE A 13 -3.95 7.26 4.00
N PRO A 14 -4.93 7.95 4.60
CA PRO A 14 -6.28 8.05 4.02
C PRO A 14 -6.29 8.65 2.61
N LYS A 15 -5.47 9.69 2.35
CA LYS A 15 -5.35 10.31 1.02
C LYS A 15 -4.75 9.32 0.01
N ILE A 16 -3.65 8.67 0.39
CA ILE A 16 -2.95 7.72 -0.50
C ILE A 16 -3.81 6.49 -0.78
N ALA A 17 -4.46 5.92 0.23
CA ALA A 17 -5.31 4.74 0.09
C ALA A 17 -6.50 5.00 -0.85
N LYS A 18 -7.16 6.16 -0.74
CA LYS A 18 -8.25 6.55 -1.66
C LYS A 18 -7.76 6.64 -3.10
N ALA A 19 -6.59 7.26 -3.33
CA ALA A 19 -6.01 7.36 -4.67
C ALA A 19 -5.66 5.98 -5.24
N ILE A 20 -5.11 5.08 -4.42
CA ILE A 20 -4.81 3.70 -4.81
C ILE A 20 -6.08 2.95 -5.20
N ILE A 21 -7.15 3.03 -4.41
CA ILE A 21 -8.43 2.36 -4.72
C ILE A 21 -8.98 2.85 -6.05
N LYS A 22 -9.04 4.17 -6.26
CA LYS A 22 -9.55 4.79 -7.50
C LYS A 22 -8.70 4.41 -8.72
N ALA A 23 -7.38 4.41 -8.60
CA ALA A 23 -6.47 4.09 -9.69
C ALA A 23 -6.47 2.62 -10.09
N THR A 24 -6.80 1.73 -9.15
CA THR A 24 -6.69 0.27 -9.32
C THR A 24 -8.04 -0.42 -9.45
N ASN A 25 -9.16 0.31 -9.30
CA ASN A 25 -10.53 -0.22 -9.23
C ASN A 25 -10.67 -1.36 -8.21
N ALA A 26 -9.96 -1.25 -7.08
CA ALA A 26 -10.03 -2.25 -6.02
C ALA A 26 -11.29 -2.06 -5.17
N ASP A 27 -11.84 -3.16 -4.65
CA ASP A 27 -13.04 -3.13 -3.81
C ASP A 27 -12.72 -2.68 -2.38
N ALA A 28 -11.52 -3.00 -1.90
CA ALA A 28 -11.04 -2.70 -0.56
C ALA A 28 -9.50 -2.62 -0.52
N PHE A 29 -8.93 -2.31 0.63
CA PHE A 29 -7.48 -2.37 0.85
C PHE A 29 -7.13 -2.92 2.23
N THR A 30 -5.94 -3.48 2.37
CA THR A 30 -5.34 -3.87 3.66
C THR A 30 -4.21 -2.91 4.02
N ILE A 31 -4.16 -2.46 5.27
CA ILE A 31 -3.01 -1.76 5.86
C ILE A 31 -2.22 -2.78 6.70
N ALA A 32 -0.89 -2.83 6.51
CA ALA A 32 -0.01 -3.65 7.34
C ALA A 32 1.32 -2.96 7.60
N GLN A 33 1.90 -3.23 8.78
CA GLN A 33 3.23 -2.76 9.16
C GLN A 33 3.89 -3.85 10.02
N ASN A 34 5.05 -4.32 9.60
CA ASN A 34 5.76 -5.42 10.26
C ASN A 34 6.91 -4.89 11.11
N ASN A 35 6.96 -5.30 12.38
CA ASN A 35 8.03 -4.94 13.33
C ASN A 35 8.82 -6.18 13.75
N GLY A 36 10.10 -6.22 13.41
CA GLY A 36 11.00 -7.32 13.74
C GLY A 36 10.94 -8.49 12.75
N LYS A 37 12.04 -9.26 12.73
CA LYS A 37 12.23 -10.38 11.79
C LYS A 37 11.15 -11.45 11.91
N ALA A 38 10.69 -11.76 13.13
CA ALA A 38 9.64 -12.74 13.38
C ALA A 38 8.29 -12.33 12.76
N ALA A 39 8.00 -11.02 12.68
CA ALA A 39 6.84 -10.47 11.98
C ALA A 39 7.08 -10.31 10.47
N LYS A 40 8.15 -10.88 9.91
CA LYS A 40 8.54 -10.78 8.50
C LYS A 40 8.92 -9.36 8.05
N GLN A 41 9.49 -8.54 8.93
CA GLN A 41 10.16 -7.30 8.50
C GLN A 41 11.49 -7.63 7.81
N ILE A 42 11.55 -7.45 6.49
CA ILE A 42 12.77 -7.69 5.69
C ILE A 42 13.61 -6.41 5.58
N ILE A 43 12.95 -5.26 5.40
CA ILE A 43 13.59 -3.95 5.31
C ILE A 43 13.57 -3.28 6.68
N PRO A 44 14.74 -2.98 7.29
CA PRO A 44 14.84 -2.38 8.62
C PRO A 44 14.59 -0.85 8.58
N HIS A 45 13.51 -0.44 7.94
CA HIS A 45 12.98 0.92 7.89
C HIS A 45 11.46 0.82 8.07
N VAL A 46 10.85 1.64 8.93
CA VAL A 46 9.39 1.67 9.08
C VAL A 46 8.72 2.00 7.73
N HIS A 47 7.84 1.12 7.27
CA HIS A 47 7.04 1.34 6.08
C HIS A 47 5.65 0.77 6.31
N VAL A 48 4.65 1.43 5.73
CA VAL A 48 3.26 0.97 5.78
C VAL A 48 2.90 0.41 4.41
N HIS A 49 2.46 -0.84 4.39
CA HIS A 49 1.87 -1.45 3.21
C HIS A 49 0.42 -0.96 3.07
N ILE A 50 0.06 -0.54 1.86
CA ILE A 50 -1.34 -0.35 1.44
C ILE A 50 -1.56 -1.29 0.26
N ILE A 51 -2.36 -2.33 0.45
CA ILE A 51 -2.49 -3.43 -0.51
C ILE A 51 -3.93 -3.45 -1.03
N PRO A 52 -4.17 -3.11 -2.31
CA PRO A 52 -5.49 -3.22 -2.92
C PRO A 52 -6.00 -4.66 -2.90
N ARG A 53 -7.31 -4.84 -2.68
CA ARG A 53 -7.99 -6.13 -2.56
C ARG A 53 -9.20 -6.16 -3.51
N TYR A 54 -9.41 -7.33 -4.10
CA TYR A 54 -10.48 -7.56 -5.08
C TYR A 54 -11.29 -8.78 -4.65
N ASN A 55 -12.61 -8.66 -4.66
CA ASN A 55 -13.54 -9.74 -4.32
C ASN A 55 -13.32 -11.00 -5.17
N THR A 56 -12.84 -10.83 -6.40
CA THR A 56 -12.53 -11.91 -7.35
C THR A 56 -11.31 -12.75 -6.98
N THR A 57 -10.45 -12.28 -6.06
CA THR A 57 -9.13 -12.91 -5.77
C THR A 57 -9.02 -13.58 -4.40
N GLY A 58 -10.11 -13.60 -3.62
CA GLY A 58 -10.15 -14.21 -2.29
C GLY A 58 -9.36 -13.48 -1.21
N THR A 59 -9.38 -14.02 0.02
CA THR A 59 -8.81 -13.35 1.22
C THR A 59 -7.36 -13.74 1.54
N SER A 60 -6.82 -14.79 0.89
CA SER A 60 -5.43 -15.23 1.07
C SER A 60 -4.43 -14.12 0.75
N TRP A 61 -3.30 -14.10 1.46
CA TRP A 61 -2.23 -13.15 1.16
C TRP A 61 -1.71 -13.41 -0.25
N THR A 62 -1.86 -12.41 -1.13
CA THR A 62 -1.62 -12.56 -2.57
C THR A 62 -0.16 -12.88 -2.82
N LYS A 63 0.10 -13.84 -3.72
CA LYS A 63 1.47 -14.05 -4.25
C LYS A 63 1.97 -12.75 -4.84
N ARG A 64 3.24 -12.43 -4.58
CA ARG A 64 3.89 -11.24 -5.15
C ARG A 64 3.89 -11.37 -6.67
N LYS A 65 3.26 -10.43 -7.38
CA LYS A 65 3.41 -10.28 -8.83
C LYS A 65 4.71 -9.52 -9.08
N ILE A 66 5.55 -10.02 -9.99
CA ILE A 66 6.68 -9.25 -10.53
C ILE A 66 6.12 -8.50 -11.74
N SER A 67 6.13 -7.18 -11.65
CA SER A 67 5.67 -6.28 -12.72
C SER A 67 6.85 -5.70 -13.48
N THR A 68 6.62 -5.33 -14.73
CA THR A 68 7.62 -4.63 -15.54
C THR A 68 7.71 -3.16 -15.13
N GLU A 69 8.81 -2.49 -15.49
CA GLU A 69 8.98 -1.05 -15.22
C GLU A 69 7.83 -0.23 -15.83
N ASN A 70 7.45 -0.51 -17.08
CA ASN A 70 6.31 0.17 -17.73
C ASN A 70 4.99 -0.02 -16.96
N GLU A 71 4.67 -1.24 -16.49
CA GLU A 71 3.46 -1.47 -15.69
C GLU A 71 3.49 -0.64 -14.38
N LEU A 72 4.66 -0.52 -13.76
CA LEU A 72 4.83 0.25 -12.53
C LEU A 72 4.72 1.75 -12.77
N ASP A 73 5.28 2.26 -13.86
CA ASP A 73 5.20 3.67 -14.24
C ASP A 73 3.76 4.07 -14.57
N GLU A 74 3.05 3.26 -15.35
CA GLU A 74 1.62 3.48 -15.63
C GLU A 74 0.79 3.50 -14.35
N LEU A 75 1.02 2.56 -13.43
CA LEU A 75 0.34 2.52 -12.15
C LEU A 75 0.66 3.77 -11.31
N ALA A 76 1.92 4.18 -11.27
CA ALA A 76 2.33 5.38 -10.55
C ALA A 76 1.63 6.64 -11.10
N GLN A 77 1.51 6.78 -12.42
CA GLN A 77 0.79 7.90 -13.03
C GLN A 77 -0.71 7.85 -12.71
N LYS A 78 -1.35 6.68 -12.80
CA LYS A 78 -2.77 6.52 -12.41
C LYS A 78 -3.02 6.93 -10.97
N ILE A 79 -2.17 6.51 -10.03
CA ILE A 79 -2.28 6.89 -8.62
C ILE A 79 -2.08 8.39 -8.45
N LYS A 80 -1.05 8.98 -9.08
CA LYS A 80 -0.79 10.43 -9.02
C LYS A 80 -2.00 11.25 -9.49
N ASN A 81 -2.63 10.84 -10.59
CA ASN A 81 -3.83 11.51 -11.12
C ASN A 81 -5.06 11.36 -10.21
N CYS A 82 -5.03 10.44 -9.26
CA CYS A 82 -6.08 10.26 -8.25
C CYS A 82 -5.76 10.92 -6.90
N LEU A 83 -4.60 11.55 -6.75
CA LEU A 83 -4.24 12.32 -5.55
C LEU A 83 -4.82 13.74 -5.67
N GLU A 84 -6.03 13.92 -5.14
CA GLU A 84 -6.59 15.24 -4.81
C GLU A 84 -5.83 15.86 -3.63
#